data_AF-A0A4Q2JN03-F1
#
_entry.id   AF-A0A4Q2JN03-F1
#
_cell.length_a   1.000
_cell.length_b   1.000
_cell.length_c   1.000
_cell.angle_alpha   90.00
_cell.angle_beta   90.00
_cell.angle_gamma   90.00
#
_symmetry.space_group_name_H-M   'P 1'
#
loop_
_entity.id
_entity.type
_entity.pdbx_description
1 polymer ?
#
loop_
_entity_poly.entity_id
_entity_poly.type
_entity_poly.pdbx_seq_one_letter_code
_entity_poly.pdbx_strand_id
1 'polypeptide(L)'
;MNGQQHCEYSAADFEATVIETTDTRLIHVTGYGLCSSQGWTVELVAANPGVVPHPESLWLELRETPPRADRPPILTETHVEAMIEDAHAQQVVIRFRWREGFVLPLRERIAATRR
;
A
#
# COMPACT_ATOMS: atom_id res chain seq x y z
N MET A 1 20.53 -17.88 12.30
CA MET A 1 19.65 -17.62 11.14
C MET A 1 18.69 -16.53 11.56
N ASN A 2 19.03 -15.26 11.32
CA ASN A 2 18.12 -14.15 11.61
C ASN A 2 17.16 -14.00 10.43
N GLY A 3 16.25 -14.95 10.26
CA GLY A 3 15.13 -14.78 9.36
C GLY A 3 14.22 -13.74 10.01
N GLN A 4 14.36 -12.47 9.62
CA GLN A 4 13.41 -11.44 10.01
C GLN A 4 12.02 -11.93 9.59
N GLN A 5 11.12 -12.09 10.57
CA GLN A 5 9.72 -12.38 10.26
C GLN A 5 9.17 -11.15 9.55
N HIS A 6 8.51 -11.35 8.41
CA HIS A 6 7.80 -10.32 7.68
C HIS A 6 6.30 -10.52 7.87
N CYS A 7 5.51 -9.46 7.78
CA CYS A 7 4.07 -9.63 7.73
C CYS A 7 3.66 -10.29 6.41
N GLU A 8 2.55 -11.02 6.41
CA GLU A 8 1.99 -11.61 5.22
C GLU A 8 1.05 -10.62 4.52
N TYR A 9 1.13 -10.53 3.19
CA TYR A 9 0.26 -9.67 2.39
C TYR A 9 -0.23 -10.39 1.15
N SER A 10 -1.47 -10.12 0.76
CA SER A 10 -2.07 -10.52 -0.51
C SER A 10 -2.61 -9.29 -1.25
N ALA A 11 -2.60 -9.33 -2.58
CA ALA A 11 -3.26 -8.30 -3.39
C ALA A 11 -4.77 -8.19 -3.10
N ALA A 12 -5.40 -9.29 -2.63
CA ALA A 12 -6.81 -9.31 -2.27
C ALA A 12 -7.14 -8.49 -1.02
N ASP A 13 -6.14 -8.20 -0.18
CA ASP A 13 -6.30 -7.45 1.08
C ASP A 13 -6.08 -5.94 0.89
N PHE A 14 -5.87 -5.51 -0.36
CA PHE A 14 -5.60 -4.12 -0.71
C PHE A 14 -6.58 -3.62 -1.77
N GLU A 15 -6.86 -2.33 -1.68
CA GLU A 15 -7.64 -1.60 -2.66
C GLU A 15 -6.94 -0.29 -3.03
N ALA A 16 -7.03 0.07 -4.31
CA ALA A 16 -6.58 1.36 -4.82
C ALA A 16 -7.76 2.04 -5.51
N THR A 17 -8.11 3.23 -5.03
CA THR A 17 -9.27 3.98 -5.49
C THR A 17 -8.88 5.35 -5.99
N VAL A 18 -9.49 5.78 -7.09
CA VAL A 18 -9.31 7.14 -7.62
C VAL A 18 -10.36 8.06 -7.01
N ILE A 19 -9.90 9.17 -6.46
CA ILE A 19 -10.72 10.29 -5.98
C ILE A 19 -10.38 11.49 -6.85
N GLU A 20 -11.29 11.84 -7.75
CA GLU A 20 -11.16 13.01 -8.60
C GLU A 20 -11.87 14.20 -7.98
N THR A 21 -11.15 15.31 -7.91
CA THR A 21 -11.69 16.64 -7.60
C THR A 21 -11.50 17.54 -8.81
N THR A 22 -12.04 18.74 -8.78
CA THR A 22 -11.98 19.69 -9.91
C THR A 22 -10.55 20.02 -10.34
N ASP A 23 -9.61 20.04 -9.39
CA ASP A 23 -8.24 20.50 -9.61
C ASP A 23 -7.18 19.40 -9.37
N THR A 24 -7.57 18.24 -8.83
CA THR A 24 -6.61 17.22 -8.38
C THR A 24 -7.17 15.82 -8.53
N ARG A 25 -6.31 14.90 -8.97
CA ARG A 25 -6.56 13.46 -8.97
C ARG A 25 -5.74 12.80 -7.88
N LEU A 26 -6.42 12.23 -6.89
CA LEU A 26 -5.83 11.52 -5.78
C LEU A 26 -6.06 10.01 -5.95
N ILE A 27 -5.03 9.22 -5.71
CA ILE A 27 -5.10 7.78 -5.57
C ILE A 27 -5.01 7.45 -4.09
N HIS A 28 -6.08 6.89 -3.55
CA HIS A 28 -6.14 6.40 -2.18
C HIS A 28 -5.92 4.89 -2.20
N VAL A 29 -4.84 4.46 -1.55
CA VAL A 29 -4.47 3.06 -1.40
C VAL A 29 -4.62 2.67 0.06
N THR A 30 -5.40 1.62 0.31
CA THR A 30 -5.64 1.08 1.66
C THR A 30 -5.53 -0.43 1.64
N GLY A 31 -5.15 -1.01 2.76
CA GLY A 31 -5.11 -2.45 2.93
C GLY A 31 -4.56 -2.84 4.30
N TYR A 32 -4.16 -4.08 4.45
CA TYR A 32 -3.53 -4.57 5.68
C TYR A 32 -2.54 -5.70 5.40
N GLY A 33 -1.65 -5.94 6.36
CA GLY A 33 -0.84 -7.16 6.44
C GLY A 33 -1.14 -7.94 7.71
N LEU A 34 -0.91 -9.25 7.66
CA LEU A 34 -1.00 -10.14 8.82
C LEU A 34 0.39 -10.27 9.46
N CYS A 35 0.60 -9.55 10.56
CA CYS A 35 1.88 -9.55 11.28
C CYS A 35 1.85 -10.57 12.42
N SER A 36 3.01 -11.15 12.76
CA SER A 36 3.12 -12.22 13.76
C SER A 36 2.80 -11.79 15.20
N SER A 37 2.70 -10.49 15.45
CA SER A 37 2.35 -9.90 16.75
C SER A 37 1.70 -8.53 16.58
N GLN A 38 1.25 -7.94 17.68
CA GLN A 38 0.87 -6.53 17.73
C GLN A 38 2.10 -5.61 17.68
N GLY A 39 1.87 -4.31 17.41
CA GLY A 39 2.88 -3.26 17.53
C GLY A 39 3.83 -3.12 16.35
N TRP A 40 3.59 -3.85 15.26
CA TRP A 40 4.22 -3.59 13.97
C TRP A 40 3.75 -2.25 13.41
N THR A 41 4.62 -1.60 12.66
CA THR A 41 4.27 -0.43 11.84
C THR A 41 4.46 -0.78 10.38
N VAL A 42 3.44 -0.51 9.57
CA VAL A 42 3.46 -0.74 8.12
C VAL A 42 3.16 0.59 7.42
N GLU A 43 3.97 0.93 6.42
CA GLU A 43 3.88 2.20 5.71
C GLU A 43 3.96 1.97 4.20
N LEU A 44 3.20 2.75 3.43
CA LEU A 44 3.33 2.84 1.98
C LEU A 44 4.09 4.12 1.63
N VAL A 45 5.22 3.97 0.94
CA VAL A 45 6.08 5.10 0.56
C VAL A 45 6.19 5.16 -0.96
N ALA A 46 6.01 6.35 -1.54
CA ALA A 46 6.22 6.56 -2.96
C ALA A 46 7.65 6.14 -3.37
N ALA A 47 7.73 5.24 -4.34
CA ALA A 47 8.97 4.56 -4.72
C ALA A 47 9.35 4.81 -6.18
N ASN A 48 8.78 5.83 -6.82
CA ASN A 48 9.12 6.23 -8.19
C ASN A 48 10.59 6.70 -8.23
N PRO A 49 11.53 5.93 -8.82
CA PRO A 49 12.93 6.32 -8.86
C PRO A 49 13.17 7.24 -10.07
N GLY A 50 13.52 8.51 -9.84
CA GLY A 50 13.99 9.43 -10.88
C GLY A 50 12.93 9.88 -11.89
N VAL A 51 13.35 10.08 -13.16
CA VAL A 51 12.44 10.37 -14.28
C VAL A 51 11.53 9.15 -14.47
N VAL A 52 10.24 9.33 -14.24
CA VAL A 52 9.24 8.25 -14.20
C VAL A 52 9.22 7.52 -15.56
N PRO A 53 9.80 6.31 -15.67
CA PRO A 53 9.83 5.59 -16.94
C PRO A 53 8.47 5.00 -17.31
N HIS A 54 7.55 4.95 -16.33
CA HIS A 54 6.22 4.36 -16.42
C HIS A 54 5.19 5.31 -15.79
N PRO A 55 4.86 6.45 -16.43
CA PRO A 55 3.90 7.42 -15.90
C PRO A 55 2.50 6.82 -15.68
N GLU A 56 2.20 5.70 -16.33
CA GLU A 56 0.97 4.92 -16.18
C GLU A 56 0.93 4.06 -14.91
N SER A 57 2.03 3.96 -14.14
CA SER A 57 2.11 3.13 -12.93
C SER A 57 2.60 3.94 -11.74
N LEU A 58 1.83 3.96 -10.66
CA LEU A 58 2.27 4.51 -9.37
C LEU A 58 2.98 3.40 -8.57
N TRP A 59 4.26 3.57 -8.27
CA TRP A 59 5.01 2.58 -7.50
C TRP A 59 5.07 2.97 -6.04
N LEU A 60 4.62 2.06 -5.17
CA LEU A 60 4.69 2.20 -3.72
C LEU A 60 5.57 1.09 -3.14
N GLU A 61 6.47 1.44 -2.24
CA GLU A 61 7.21 0.49 -1.42
C GLU A 61 6.46 0.30 -0.10
N LEU A 62 6.18 -0.96 0.24
CA LEU A 62 5.65 -1.32 1.53
C LEU A 62 6.80 -1.56 2.51
N ARG A 63 6.84 -0.77 3.58
CA ARG A 63 7.87 -0.81 4.62
C ARG A 63 7.30 -1.35 5.91
N GLU A 64 8.10 -2.18 6.57
CA GLU A 64 7.77 -2.82 7.83
C GLU A 64 8.77 -2.38 8.89
N THR A 65 8.26 -2.00 10.06
CA THR A 65 9.07 -1.82 11.26
C THR A 65 8.53 -2.73 12.37
N PRO A 66 9.36 -3.66 12.89
CA PRO A 66 8.93 -4.54 13.98
C PRO A 66 8.71 -3.75 15.29
N PRO A 67 7.93 -4.29 16.24
CA PRO A 67 7.76 -3.67 17.54
C PRO A 67 9.11 -3.56 18.26
N ARG A 68 9.30 -2.46 19.02
CA ARG A 68 10.55 -2.20 19.77
C ARG A 68 10.82 -3.20 20.91
N ALA A 69 9.82 -3.94 21.34
CA ALA A 69 9.89 -4.92 22.40
C ALA A 69 9.17 -6.19 21.96
N ASP A 70 9.63 -7.33 22.46
CA ASP A 70 9.00 -8.62 22.20
C ASP A 70 7.53 -8.58 22.61
N ARG A 71 6.68 -9.09 21.72
CA ARG A 71 5.23 -9.20 21.92
C ARG A 71 4.83 -10.66 21.84
N PRO A 72 3.77 -11.08 22.57
CA PRO A 72 3.21 -12.41 22.40
C PRO A 72 2.88 -12.66 20.91
N PRO A 73 3.15 -13.87 20.40
CA PRO A 73 2.81 -14.20 19.02
C PRO A 73 1.29 -14.29 18.89
N ILE A 74 0.71 -13.33 18.18
CA ILE A 74 -0.71 -13.25 17.85
C ILE A 74 -0.85 -12.62 16.48
N LEU A 75 -1.41 -13.37 15.54
CA LEU A 75 -1.60 -12.88 14.18
C LEU A 75 -2.51 -11.65 14.23
N THR A 76 -1.99 -10.51 13.77
CA THR A 76 -2.62 -9.21 13.91
C THR A 76 -2.71 -8.52 12.56
N GLU A 77 -3.92 -8.10 12.17
CA GLU A 77 -4.14 -7.21 11.04
C GLU A 77 -3.51 -5.84 11.34
N THR A 78 -2.53 -5.46 10.53
CA THR A 78 -1.86 -4.17 10.62
C THR A 78 -2.22 -3.38 9.37
N HIS A 79 -3.13 -2.43 9.54
CA HIS A 79 -3.64 -1.60 8.46
C HIS A 79 -2.59 -0.61 7.97
N VAL A 80 -2.68 -0.29 6.69
CA VAL A 80 -1.86 0.72 6.03
C VAL A 80 -2.70 1.53 5.06
N GLU A 81 -2.40 2.81 4.96
CA GLU A 81 -3.09 3.75 4.09
C GLU A 81 -2.09 4.75 3.51
N ALA A 82 -2.31 5.15 2.26
CA ALA A 82 -1.65 6.31 1.67
C ALA A 82 -2.59 7.00 0.68
N MET A 83 -2.48 8.33 0.63
CA MET A 83 -3.17 9.16 -0.35
C MET A 83 -2.11 9.92 -1.17
N ILE A 84 -2.07 9.67 -2.47
CA ILE A 84 -1.03 10.16 -3.38
C ILE A 84 -1.69 10.95 -4.49
N GLU A 85 -1.18 12.15 -4.77
CA GLU A 85 -1.55 12.90 -5.95
C GLU A 85 -0.85 12.32 -7.18
N ASP A 86 -1.64 11.85 -8.15
CA ASP A 86 -1.11 11.32 -9.41
C ASP A 86 -2.13 11.49 -10.54
N ALA A 87 -1.75 12.26 -11.55
CA ALA A 87 -2.62 12.59 -12.68
C ALA A 87 -2.71 11.49 -13.75
N HIS A 88 -1.79 10.53 -13.79
CA HIS A 88 -1.59 9.66 -14.96
C HIS A 88 -1.66 8.16 -14.66
N ALA A 89 -1.40 7.73 -13.43
CA ALA A 89 -1.33 6.33 -13.10
C ALA A 89 -2.67 5.63 -13.35
N GLN A 90 -2.61 4.45 -13.96
CA GLN A 90 -3.72 3.55 -14.27
C GLN A 90 -3.73 2.32 -13.35
N GLN A 91 -2.61 2.07 -12.68
CA GLN A 91 -2.42 0.98 -11.73
C GLN A 91 -1.45 1.39 -10.62
N VAL A 92 -1.52 0.68 -9.49
CA VAL A 92 -0.55 0.81 -8.39
C VAL A 92 0.29 -0.47 -8.33
N VAL A 93 1.60 -0.32 -8.25
CA VAL A 93 2.52 -1.44 -8.05
C VAL A 93 3.04 -1.38 -6.62
N ILE A 94 2.63 -2.33 -5.78
CA ILE A 94 3.17 -2.48 -4.43
C ILE A 94 4.41 -3.36 -4.49
N ARG A 95 5.56 -2.83 -4.04
CA ARG A 95 6.83 -3.54 -3.96
C ARG A 95 7.20 -3.87 -2.52
N PHE A 96 7.88 -4.99 -2.36
CA PHE A 96 8.57 -5.37 -1.15
C PHE A 96 10.07 -5.39 -1.41
N ARG A 97 10.89 -5.19 -0.37
CA ARG A 97 12.35 -5.36 -0.48
C ARG A 97 12.80 -6.82 -0.43
N TRP A 98 11.95 -7.70 0.08
CA TRP A 98 12.30 -9.05 0.50
C TRP A 98 11.57 -10.14 -0.31
N ARG A 99 10.66 -9.75 -1.21
CA ARG A 99 9.96 -10.65 -2.14
C ARG A 99 9.43 -9.89 -3.36
N GLU A 100 8.84 -10.63 -4.29
CA GLU A 100 8.09 -10.05 -5.41
C GLU A 100 6.86 -9.26 -4.94
N GLY A 101 6.57 -8.17 -5.64
CA GLY A 101 5.43 -7.30 -5.41
C GLY A 101 4.13 -7.80 -6.01
N PHE A 102 3.11 -6.96 -6.00
CA PHE A 102 1.87 -7.19 -6.74
C PHE A 102 1.29 -5.90 -7.30
N VAL A 103 0.43 -6.04 -8.31
CA VAL A 103 -0.24 -4.93 -8.98
C VAL A 103 -1.68 -4.85 -8.51
N LEU A 104 -2.10 -3.63 -8.19
CA LEU A 104 -3.49 -3.29 -7.87
C LEU A 104 -4.09 -2.51 -9.03
N PRO A 105 -5.24 -2.96 -9.58
CA PRO A 105 -5.99 -2.15 -10.53
C PRO A 105 -6.58 -0.94 -9.81
N LEU A 106 -6.62 0.21 -10.48
CA LEU A 106 -7.35 1.36 -9.97
C LEU A 106 -8.85 1.16 -10.13
N ARG A 107 -9.59 1.40 -9.05
CA ARG A 107 -11.05 1.42 -9.05
C ARG A 107 -11.52 2.87 -9.02
N GLU A 108 -12.42 3.24 -9.91
CA GLU A 108 -13.07 4.54 -9.83
C GLU A 108 -13.97 4.60 -8.61
N ARG A 109 -13.84 5.66 -7.80
CA ARG A 109 -14.84 5.93 -6.77
C ARG A 109 -16.06 6.53 -7.46
N ILE A 110 -17.07 5.71 -7.72
CA ILE A 110 -18.37 6.21 -8.18
C ILE A 110 -18.89 7.12 -7.06
N ALA A 111 -18.87 8.43 -7.30
CA ALA A 111 -19.45 9.38 -6.38
C ALA A 111 -20.92 8.97 -6.15
N ALA A 112 -21.27 8.64 -4.91
CA ALA A 112 -22.66 8.41 -4.55
C ALA A 112 -23.42 9.68 -4.93
N THR A 113 -24.24 9.60 -5.98
CA THR A 113 -25.16 10.67 -6.35
C THR A 113 -26.05 10.89 -5.15
N ARG A 114 -25.77 11.93 -4.36
CA ARG A 114 -26.70 12.37 -3.32
C ARG A 114 -27.97 12.81 -4.07
N ARG A 115 -29.00 11.98 -4.00
CA ARG A 115 -30.36 12.35 -4.38
C ARG A 115 -30.96 13.25 -3.32
#